data_AF-A0A934AGB4-F1
#
_entry.id   AF-A0A934AGB4-F1
#
_cell.length_a   1.000
_cell.length_b   1.000
_cell.length_c   1.000
_cell.angle_alpha   90.00
_cell.angle_beta   90.00
_cell.angle_gamma   90.00
#
_symmetry.space_group_name_H-M   'P 1'
#
loop_
_entity.id
_entity.type
_entity.pdbx_description
1 polymer ?
#
loop_
_entity_poly.entity_id
_entity_poly.type
_entity_poly.pdbx_seq_one_letter_code
_entity_poly.pdbx_strand_id
1 'polypeptide(L)'
;MRNSNVVRNKSIETSDFIDSATWEAVKRGGDEEIKRWINNQLDGTSVTVVLIGALTANRNWVKYEIDKSIERDNGLLGVYIHSCRDFQGYTDVKGENPFDKWGYNQPDGTFKPLSLYYHTYDWIANNGRENLGQWIDQAAKAAGR
;
A
#
# COMPACT_ATOMS: atom_id res chain seq x y z
N MET A 1 25.47 10.30 -12.91
CA MET A 1 26.25 10.32 -11.65
C MET A 1 25.27 10.07 -10.51
N ARG A 2 25.47 9.00 -9.73
CA ARG A 2 24.65 8.69 -8.54
C ARG A 2 25.40 9.23 -7.32
N ASN A 3 24.80 10.15 -6.58
CA ASN A 3 25.29 10.57 -5.27
C ASN A 3 24.11 10.56 -4.31
N SER A 4 24.00 9.50 -3.51
CA SER A 4 23.16 9.46 -2.32
C SER A 4 24.08 9.30 -1.13
N ASN A 5 24.28 10.40 -0.41
CA ASN A 5 24.95 10.39 0.88
C ASN A 5 23.94 9.92 1.94
N VAL A 6 24.31 8.85 2.64
CA VAL A 6 23.52 8.19 3.68
C VAL A 6 23.64 8.95 4.98
N VAL A 7 22.51 9.32 5.59
CA VAL A 7 22.47 9.67 7.02
C VAL A 7 21.51 8.71 7.72
N ARG A 8 22.10 7.94 8.64
CA ARG A 8 21.53 6.86 9.45
C ARG A 8 20.33 7.31 10.29
N ASN A 9 19.23 6.55 10.22
CA ASN A 9 18.51 6.15 11.42
C ASN A 9 18.07 4.68 11.28
N LYS A 10 18.56 3.83 12.19
CA LYS A 10 18.27 2.40 12.28
C LYS A 10 16.83 2.24 12.77
N SER A 11 15.88 1.89 11.89
CA SER A 11 14.58 1.23 12.20
C SER A 11 13.70 1.00 10.96
N ILE A 12 14.17 1.26 9.74
CA ILE A 12 13.49 0.84 8.51
C ILE A 12 14.49 -0.02 7.74
N GLU A 13 14.61 -1.28 8.13
CA GLU A 13 15.21 -2.26 7.23
C GLU A 13 14.26 -2.42 6.05
N THR A 14 14.48 -1.58 5.03
CA THR A 14 14.40 -1.94 3.62
C THR A 14 13.42 -3.07 3.28
N SER A 15 12.13 -2.90 3.59
CA SER A 15 11.10 -3.65 2.89
C SER A 15 10.92 -2.96 1.53
N ASP A 16 11.83 -3.28 0.61
CA ASP A 16 11.63 -3.22 -0.84
C ASP A 16 10.90 -1.97 -1.35
N PHE A 17 11.63 -0.87 -1.53
CA PHE A 17 11.17 0.17 -2.44
C PHE A 17 10.89 -0.49 -3.80
N ILE A 18 9.62 -0.63 -4.15
CA ILE A 18 9.18 -1.14 -5.46
C ILE A 18 9.79 -0.23 -6.52
N ASP A 19 10.87 -0.68 -7.16
CA ASP A 19 11.45 0.03 -8.28
C ASP A 19 10.40 0.07 -9.40
N SER A 20 10.11 1.28 -9.87
CA SER A 20 9.17 1.48 -10.97
C SER A 20 9.58 0.67 -12.20
N ALA A 21 10.89 0.46 -12.42
CA ALA A 21 11.38 -0.39 -13.50
C ALA A 21 11.05 -1.88 -13.31
N THR A 22 11.14 -2.39 -12.07
CA THR A 22 10.73 -3.76 -11.72
C THR A 22 9.24 -3.95 -11.94
N TRP A 23 8.42 -2.97 -11.53
CA TRP A 23 6.98 -3.00 -11.75
C TRP A 23 6.59 -3.02 -13.24
N GLU A 24 7.24 -2.19 -14.06
CA GLU A 24 7.00 -2.19 -15.51
C GLU A 24 7.49 -3.49 -16.19
N ALA A 25 8.52 -4.15 -15.65
CA ALA A 25 8.93 -5.47 -16.12
C ALA A 25 7.88 -6.56 -15.77
N VAL A 26 7.37 -6.56 -14.54
CA VAL A 26 6.33 -7.49 -14.09
C VAL A 26 5.04 -7.33 -14.89
N LYS A 27 4.63 -6.08 -15.18
CA LYS A 27 3.47 -5.81 -16.05
C LYS A 27 3.59 -6.41 -17.44
N ARG A 28 4.79 -6.41 -18.03
CA ARG A 28 5.04 -6.99 -19.36
C ARG A 28 4.91 -8.51 -19.38
N GLY A 29 5.04 -9.16 -18.22
CA GLY A 29 4.85 -10.60 -18.05
C GLY A 29 3.38 -11.05 -18.06
N GLY A 30 2.42 -10.12 -18.03
CA GLY A 30 0.99 -10.41 -18.03
C GLY A 30 0.43 -10.74 -16.64
N ASP A 31 -0.86 -11.06 -16.63
CA ASP A 31 -1.68 -11.13 -15.41
C ASP A 31 -1.19 -12.15 -14.36
N GLU A 32 -0.71 -13.31 -14.81
CA GLU A 32 -0.22 -14.36 -13.91
C GLU A 32 1.10 -13.98 -13.22
N GLU A 33 2.01 -13.33 -13.95
CA GLU A 33 3.27 -12.83 -13.39
C GLU A 33 3.01 -11.76 -12.33
N ILE A 34 2.03 -10.87 -12.57
CA ILE A 34 1.64 -9.85 -11.60
C ILE A 34 1.07 -10.49 -10.33
N LYS A 35 0.16 -11.46 -10.45
CA LYS A 35 -0.39 -12.18 -9.28
C LYS A 35 0.70 -12.91 -8.50
N ARG A 36 1.60 -13.60 -9.19
CA ARG A 36 2.70 -14.33 -8.54
C ARG A 36 3.65 -13.36 -7.83
N TRP A 37 3.97 -12.25 -8.48
CA TRP A 37 4.80 -11.20 -7.89
C TRP A 37 4.15 -10.63 -6.62
N ILE A 38 2.85 -10.30 -6.65
CA ILE A 38 2.11 -9.85 -5.46
C ILE A 38 2.15 -10.91 -4.36
N ASN A 39 1.85 -12.18 -4.67
CA ASN A 39 1.85 -13.24 -3.66
C ASN A 39 3.21 -13.43 -2.99
N ASN A 40 4.30 -13.28 -3.76
CA ASN A 40 5.66 -13.36 -3.23
C ASN A 40 5.99 -12.17 -2.32
N GLN A 41 5.52 -10.96 -2.63
CA GLN A 41 5.70 -9.79 -1.77
C GLN A 41 4.90 -9.88 -0.47
N LEU A 42 3.77 -10.58 -0.50
CA LEU A 42 2.99 -10.86 0.70
C LEU A 42 3.57 -12.01 1.54
N ASP A 43 4.53 -12.78 1.02
CA ASP A 43 5.06 -13.95 1.72
C ASP A 43 6.06 -13.55 2.80
N GLY A 44 5.86 -14.06 4.01
CA GLY A 44 6.66 -13.69 5.19
C GLY A 44 6.39 -12.28 5.72
N THR A 45 5.40 -11.55 5.22
CA THR A 45 5.02 -10.22 5.74
C THR A 45 3.83 -10.33 6.70
N SER A 46 3.79 -9.44 7.69
CA SER A 46 2.69 -9.32 8.64
C SER A 46 1.74 -8.17 8.31
N VAL A 47 2.19 -7.20 7.51
CA VAL A 47 1.44 -6.00 7.16
C VAL A 47 1.65 -5.65 5.69
N THR A 48 0.57 -5.24 5.03
CA THR A 48 0.53 -4.75 3.66
C THR A 48 0.19 -3.26 3.65
N VAL A 49 0.98 -2.46 2.95
CA VAL A 49 0.80 -1.01 2.81
C VAL A 49 0.35 -0.66 1.38
N VAL A 50 -0.90 -0.22 1.23
CA VAL A 50 -1.47 0.16 -0.06
C VAL A 50 -1.17 1.62 -0.34
N LEU A 51 -0.35 1.90 -1.35
CA LEU A 51 -0.02 3.27 -1.77
C LEU A 51 -1.13 3.83 -2.67
N ILE A 52 -1.75 4.95 -2.28
CA ILE A 52 -2.90 5.55 -2.97
C ILE A 52 -2.46 6.84 -3.71
N GLY A 53 -2.27 6.73 -5.01
CA GLY A 53 -2.10 7.87 -5.94
C GLY A 53 -3.30 8.04 -6.89
N ALA A 54 -3.30 9.07 -7.75
CA ALA A 54 -4.44 9.40 -8.62
C ALA A 54 -4.97 8.22 -9.46
N LEU A 55 -4.06 7.41 -9.98
CA LEU A 55 -4.40 6.29 -10.87
C LEU A 55 -4.54 4.95 -10.17
N THR A 56 -4.32 4.89 -8.85
CA THR A 56 -4.13 3.60 -8.15
C THR A 56 -5.44 2.90 -7.83
N ALA A 57 -6.49 3.67 -7.49
CA ALA A 57 -7.82 3.14 -7.16
C ALA A 57 -8.53 2.41 -8.31
N ASN A 58 -8.09 2.63 -9.55
CA ASN A 58 -8.64 2.01 -10.75
C ASN A 58 -7.81 0.84 -11.26
N ARG A 59 -6.74 0.44 -10.57
CA ARG A 59 -5.95 -0.73 -10.95
C ARG A 59 -6.54 -2.00 -10.36
N ASN A 60 -6.89 -2.95 -11.22
CA ASN A 60 -7.42 -4.27 -10.84
C ASN A 60 -6.51 -5.03 -9.85
N TRP A 61 -5.21 -4.78 -9.89
CA TRP A 61 -4.20 -5.41 -9.03
C TRP A 61 -4.31 -5.01 -7.56
N VAL A 62 -4.74 -3.79 -7.27
CA VAL A 62 -4.89 -3.29 -5.90
C VAL A 62 -5.98 -4.08 -5.16
N LYS A 63 -7.03 -4.51 -5.89
CA LYS A 63 -8.06 -5.38 -5.33
C LYS A 63 -7.50 -6.74 -4.96
N TYR A 64 -6.74 -7.32 -5.88
CA TYR A 64 -6.14 -8.63 -5.68
C TYR A 64 -5.18 -8.65 -4.48
N GLU A 65 -4.35 -7.61 -4.34
CA GLU A 65 -3.43 -7.46 -3.21
C GLU A 65 -4.16 -7.33 -1.88
N ILE A 66 -5.24 -6.53 -1.83
CA ILE A 66 -6.07 -6.39 -0.64
C ILE A 66 -6.75 -7.71 -0.30
N ASP A 67 -7.42 -8.35 -1.26
CA ASP A 67 -8.10 -9.64 -1.03
C ASP A 67 -7.12 -10.69 -0.48
N LYS A 68 -5.92 -10.80 -1.09
CA LYS A 68 -4.89 -11.75 -0.67
C LYS A 68 -4.29 -11.43 0.69
N SER A 69 -4.15 -10.15 1.02
CA SER A 69 -3.68 -9.75 2.34
C SER A 69 -4.68 -10.13 3.43
N ILE A 70 -5.98 -9.95 3.16
CA ILE A 70 -7.06 -10.35 4.08
C ILE A 70 -7.09 -11.87 4.23
N GLU A 71 -6.98 -12.64 3.14
CA GLU A 71 -6.92 -14.11 3.19
C GLU A 71 -5.73 -14.65 4.02
N ARG A 72 -4.66 -13.85 4.17
CA ARG A 72 -3.45 -14.23 4.93
C ARG A 72 -3.42 -13.67 6.35
N ASP A 73 -4.50 -13.02 6.79
CA ASP A 73 -4.57 -12.31 8.07
C ASP A 73 -3.40 -11.32 8.26
N ASN A 74 -3.05 -10.61 7.18
CA ASN A 74 -2.09 -9.52 7.24
C ASN A 74 -2.80 -8.24 7.70
N GLY A 75 -2.10 -7.43 8.49
CA GLY A 75 -2.50 -6.05 8.73
C GLY A 75 -2.56 -5.27 7.42
N LEU A 76 -3.54 -4.39 7.26
CA LEU A 76 -3.69 -3.56 6.07
C LEU A 76 -3.75 -2.09 6.48
N LEU A 77 -3.04 -1.25 5.73
CA LEU A 77 -3.14 0.20 5.86
C LEU A 77 -2.95 0.88 4.50
N GLY A 78 -3.58 2.04 4.33
CA GLY A 78 -3.47 2.83 3.11
C GLY A 78 -2.67 4.10 3.34
N VAL A 79 -1.85 4.49 2.37
CA VAL A 79 -1.07 5.72 2.41
C VAL A 79 -1.25 6.52 1.13
N TYR A 80 -1.86 7.70 1.23
CA TYR A 80 -1.91 8.63 0.12
C TYR A 80 -0.53 9.20 -0.18
N ILE A 81 -0.12 9.09 -1.44
CA ILE A 81 1.15 9.62 -1.94
C ILE A 81 0.97 10.71 -3.00
N HIS A 82 -0.26 11.16 -3.23
CA HIS A 82 -0.57 12.19 -4.23
C HIS A 82 0.20 13.50 -4.01
N SER A 83 0.45 13.86 -2.75
CA SER A 83 1.21 15.05 -2.37
C SER A 83 2.73 14.85 -2.42
N CYS A 84 3.22 13.64 -2.70
CA CYS A 84 4.64 13.39 -2.91
C CYS A 84 5.06 13.99 -4.25
N ARG A 85 5.96 14.97 -4.21
CA ARG A 85 6.53 15.56 -5.43
C ARG A 85 7.32 14.52 -6.18
N ASP A 86 7.08 14.41 -7.48
CA ASP A 86 7.97 13.68 -8.38
C ASP A 86 9.32 14.39 -8.54
N PHE A 87 10.23 13.79 -9.31
CA PHE A 87 11.55 14.39 -9.61
C PHE A 87 11.47 15.72 -10.38
N GLN A 88 10.31 16.06 -10.93
CA GLN A 88 10.04 17.30 -11.66
C GLN A 88 9.32 18.35 -10.77
N GLY A 89 9.00 18.01 -9.52
CA GLY A 89 8.37 18.89 -8.55
C GLY A 89 6.84 18.92 -8.62
N TYR A 90 6.21 18.09 -9.44
CA TYR A 90 4.75 18.02 -9.58
C TYR A 90 4.15 17.08 -8.54
N THR A 91 2.98 17.45 -8.02
CA THR A 91 2.12 16.60 -7.18
C THR A 91 0.95 16.10 -8.00
N ASP A 92 0.49 14.91 -7.69
CA ASP A 92 -0.66 14.31 -8.35
C ASP A 92 -1.97 14.68 -7.65
N VAL A 93 -3.11 14.44 -8.29
CA VAL A 93 -4.42 14.60 -7.66
C VAL A 93 -4.67 13.46 -6.67
N LYS A 94 -5.41 13.73 -5.60
CA LYS A 94 -5.78 12.68 -4.65
C LYS A 94 -6.65 11.63 -5.34
N GLY A 95 -6.18 10.39 -5.39
CA GLY A 95 -6.94 9.25 -5.91
C GLY A 95 -8.08 8.85 -4.97
N GLU A 96 -9.04 8.09 -5.48
CA GLU A 96 -10.08 7.48 -4.63
C GLU A 96 -9.45 6.48 -3.64
N ASN A 97 -10.07 6.33 -2.48
CA ASN A 97 -9.65 5.32 -1.52
C ASN A 97 -10.13 3.92 -1.95
N PRO A 98 -9.25 2.94 -2.20
CA PRO A 98 -9.67 1.58 -2.49
C PRO A 98 -10.52 0.97 -1.36
N PHE A 99 -10.27 1.37 -0.10
CA PHE A 99 -11.00 0.85 1.04
C PHE A 99 -12.41 1.44 1.21
N ASP A 100 -12.69 2.60 0.63
CA ASP A 100 -14.07 3.13 0.60
C ASP A 100 -14.87 2.48 -0.55
N LYS A 101 -14.18 2.09 -1.62
CA LYS A 101 -14.77 1.48 -2.82
C LYS A 101 -15.11 0.01 -2.62
N TRP A 102 -14.27 -0.72 -1.89
CA TRP A 102 -14.44 -2.15 -1.66
C TRP A 102 -14.87 -2.44 -0.23
N GLY A 103 -15.54 -3.57 -0.06
CA GLY A 103 -16.20 -3.93 1.19
C GLY A 103 -16.96 -5.24 1.04
N TYR A 104 -17.65 -5.61 2.11
CA TYR A 104 -18.45 -6.83 2.16
C TYR A 104 -19.90 -6.49 2.39
N ASN A 105 -20.79 -7.21 1.70
CA ASN A 105 -22.21 -7.19 2.04
C ASN A 105 -22.42 -8.07 3.27
N GLN A 106 -23.05 -7.49 4.28
CA GLN A 106 -23.48 -8.22 5.46
C GLN A 106 -24.73 -9.07 5.15
N PRO A 107 -25.02 -10.10 5.96
CA PRO A 107 -26.21 -10.94 5.78
C PRO A 107 -27.54 -10.17 5.81
N ASP A 108 -27.56 -8.98 6.42
CA ASP A 108 -28.71 -8.08 6.49
C ASP A 108 -28.86 -7.16 5.26
N GLY A 109 -27.97 -7.29 4.26
CA GLY A 109 -27.95 -6.46 3.06
C GLY A 109 -27.16 -5.16 3.18
N THR A 110 -26.57 -4.86 4.34
CA THR A 110 -25.77 -3.64 4.54
C THR A 110 -24.39 -3.79 3.91
N PHE A 111 -23.97 -2.83 3.09
CA PHE A 111 -22.59 -2.77 2.60
C PHE A 111 -21.68 -2.17 3.67
N LYS A 112 -20.61 -2.89 4.03
CA LYS A 112 -19.56 -2.37 4.92
C LYS A 112 -18.26 -2.16 4.13
N PRO A 113 -17.83 -0.91 3.94
CA PRO A 113 -16.57 -0.64 3.28
C PRO A 113 -15.40 -1.10 4.16
N LEU A 114 -14.29 -1.43 3.52
CA LEU A 114 -13.05 -1.83 4.18
C LEU A 114 -12.45 -0.69 5.03
N SER A 115 -12.80 0.56 4.73
CA SER A 115 -12.35 1.73 5.49
C SER A 115 -12.88 1.79 6.94
N LEU A 116 -13.89 0.98 7.27
CA LEU A 116 -14.31 0.77 8.66
C LEU A 116 -13.32 -0.07 9.47
N TYR A 117 -12.49 -0.86 8.80
CA TYR A 117 -11.57 -1.81 9.42
C TYR A 117 -10.11 -1.41 9.28
N TYR A 118 -9.76 -0.71 8.18
CA TYR A 118 -8.39 -0.34 7.86
C TYR A 118 -8.22 1.17 7.74
N HIS A 119 -7.16 1.68 8.35
CA HIS A 119 -6.87 3.10 8.37
C HIS A 119 -6.16 3.56 7.11
N THR A 120 -6.44 4.81 6.73
CA THR A 120 -5.72 5.51 5.66
C THR A 120 -5.07 6.78 6.20
N TYR A 121 -3.83 7.01 5.79
CA TYR A 121 -3.03 8.17 6.16
C TYR A 121 -2.56 8.90 4.92
N ASP A 122 -2.19 10.17 5.07
CA ASP A 122 -1.52 10.94 4.04
C ASP A 122 -0.03 11.06 4.35
N TRP A 123 0.82 10.70 3.39
CA TRP A 123 2.27 10.69 3.60
C TRP A 123 2.83 12.07 3.99
N ILE A 124 2.32 13.14 3.39
CA ILE A 124 2.82 14.50 3.64
C ILE A 124 2.07 15.11 4.82
N ALA A 125 0.73 15.09 4.81
CA ALA A 125 -0.06 15.75 5.84
C ALA A 125 0.03 15.07 7.22
N ASN A 126 0.38 13.78 7.27
CA ASN A 126 0.55 13.05 8.52
C ASN A 126 2.02 12.72 8.86
N ASN A 127 3.00 13.42 8.28
CA ASN A 127 4.43 13.22 8.56
C ASN A 127 4.85 11.74 8.42
N GLY A 128 4.50 11.11 7.30
CA GLY A 128 4.67 9.67 7.09
C GLY A 128 6.10 9.17 7.27
N ARG A 129 7.11 10.00 6.98
CA ARG A 129 8.52 9.66 7.23
C ARG A 129 8.82 9.34 8.71
N GLU A 130 8.10 9.97 9.63
CA GLU A 130 8.28 9.78 11.07
C GLU A 130 7.29 8.76 11.64
N ASN A 131 6.08 8.70 11.06
CA ASN A 131 4.97 7.94 11.62
C ASN A 131 4.71 6.58 10.95
N LEU A 132 5.33 6.26 9.81
CA LEU A 132 5.09 5.01 9.07
C LEU A 132 5.26 3.77 9.95
N GLY A 133 6.33 3.71 10.76
CA GLY A 133 6.56 2.58 11.66
C GLY A 133 5.42 2.38 12.66
N GLN A 134 4.88 3.48 13.20
CA GLN A 134 3.74 3.42 14.12
C GLN A 134 2.46 2.94 13.43
N TRP A 135 2.22 3.36 12.18
CA TRP A 135 1.06 2.90 11.40
C TRP A 135 1.15 1.41 11.10
N ILE A 136 2.34 0.92 10.75
CA ILE A 136 2.59 -0.50 10.53
C ILE A 136 2.34 -1.29 11.82
N ASP A 137 2.88 -0.83 12.95
CA ASP A 137 2.65 -1.48 14.25
C ASP A 137 1.17 -1.51 14.64
N GLN A 138 0.42 -0.45 14.35
CA GLN A 138 -1.03 -0.40 14.59
C GLN A 138 -1.78 -1.40 13.70
N ALA A 139 -1.43 -1.48 12.41
CA ALA A 139 -2.03 -2.43 11.49
C ALA A 139 -1.71 -3.88 11.86
N ALA A 140 -0.47 -4.18 12.28
CA ALA A 140 -0.07 -5.50 12.76
C ALA A 140 -0.89 -5.91 14.00
N LYS A 141 -1.01 -5.01 14.99
CA LYS A 141 -1.80 -5.26 16.20
C LYS A 141 -3.28 -5.46 15.90
N ALA A 142 -3.84 -4.70 14.97
CA ALA A 142 -5.24 -4.86 14.55
C ALA A 142 -5.49 -6.23 13.89
N ALA A 143 -4.48 -6.80 13.23
CA ALA A 143 -4.50 -8.15 12.66
C ALA A 143 -4.08 -9.25 13.65
N GLY A 144 -3.75 -8.92 14.90
CA GLY A 144 -3.33 -9.89 15.91
C GLY A 144 -1.94 -10.49 15.72
N ARG A 145 -1.03 -9.78 15.03
CA ARG A 145 0.37 -10.17 14.80
C ARG A 145 1.33 -9.54 15.81
#